data_AF-A0A383ZP74-F1
#
_entry.id   AF-A0A383ZP74-F1
#
_cell.length_a   1.000
_cell.length_b   1.000
_cell.length_c   1.000
_cell.angle_alpha   90.00
_cell.angle_beta   90.00
_cell.angle_gamma   90.00
#
_symmetry.space_group_name_H-M   'P 1'
#
loop_
_entity.id
_entity.type
_entity.pdbx_description
1 polymer ?
#
loop_
_entity_poly.entity_id
_entity_poly.type
_entity_poly.pdbx_seq_one_letter_code
_entity_poly.pdbx_strand_id
1 'polypeptide(L)'
;MHFVSYWDRFSGVVEDDLKDTKTSIRDVHATLLNLFSADTVLIGHSFEHSLYALKVIHTSVVDTTVMFPHRLGLPHKRSLKSLVADYLRRIIQDDGHDSSENAIACMELVLWKVKDDLKGKK
;
A
#
# COMPACT_ATOMS: atom_id res chain seq x y z
N MET A 1 10.02 29.15 -4.64
CA MET A 1 10.17 28.32 -3.42
C MET A 1 10.09 26.88 -3.88
N HIS A 2 11.25 26.24 -4.10
CA HIS A 2 11.33 24.88 -4.63
C HIS A 2 10.99 23.90 -3.50
N PHE A 3 9.77 23.36 -3.52
CA PHE A 3 9.41 22.21 -2.69
C PHE A 3 9.88 20.94 -3.40
N VAL A 4 11.20 20.72 -3.46
CA VAL A 4 11.72 19.37 -3.71
C VAL A 4 11.45 18.58 -2.44
N SER A 5 10.23 18.06 -2.36
CA SER A 5 9.82 17.19 -1.29
C SER A 5 10.11 15.75 -1.71
N TYR A 6 10.69 15.02 -0.78
CA TYR A 6 11.01 13.58 -0.79
C TYR A 6 9.89 12.65 -1.33
N TRP A 7 8.68 13.20 -1.56
CA TRP A 7 7.49 12.56 -2.09
C TRP A 7 7.53 12.23 -3.58
N ASP A 8 8.22 13.04 -4.41
CA ASP A 8 8.21 12.89 -5.87
C ASP A 8 8.75 11.50 -6.31
N ARG A 9 9.80 11.03 -5.62
CA ARG A 9 10.41 9.72 -5.85
C ARG A 9 9.58 8.54 -5.31
N PHE A 10 8.63 8.79 -4.41
CA PHE A 10 7.83 7.78 -3.71
C PHE A 10 6.41 7.62 -4.26
N SER A 11 5.83 8.68 -4.85
CA SER A 11 4.48 8.64 -5.43
C SER A 11 4.44 8.62 -6.95
N GLY A 12 5.54 8.96 -7.65
CA GLY A 12 5.57 9.04 -9.11
C GLY A 12 4.68 10.16 -9.68
N VAL A 13 4.41 11.19 -8.89
CA VAL A 13 3.54 12.32 -9.25
C VAL A 13 4.43 13.49 -9.63
N VAL A 14 4.39 13.90 -10.89
CA VAL A 14 5.24 14.98 -11.41
C VAL A 14 4.72 16.33 -10.96
N GLU A 15 5.60 17.32 -10.76
CA GLU A 15 5.21 18.70 -10.39
C GLU A 15 4.10 19.30 -11.30
N ASP A 16 4.01 18.88 -12.56
CA ASP A 16 2.95 19.31 -13.49
C ASP A 16 1.56 18.75 -13.17
N ASP A 17 1.46 17.59 -12.50
CA ASP A 17 0.17 17.01 -12.06
C ASP A 17 -0.49 17.86 -10.95
N LEU A 18 0.30 18.69 -10.27
CA LEU A 18 -0.11 19.47 -9.10
C LEU A 18 -0.42 20.94 -9.41
N LYS A 19 0.00 21.48 -10.57
CA LYS A 19 -0.03 22.92 -10.85
C LYS A 19 -1.43 23.54 -10.98
N ASP A 20 -2.45 22.75 -11.30
CA ASP A 20 -3.83 23.22 -11.48
C ASP A 20 -4.88 22.42 -10.68
N THR A 21 -4.45 21.58 -9.74
CA THR A 21 -5.37 20.74 -8.96
C THR A 21 -6.15 21.58 -7.94
N LYS A 22 -7.47 21.71 -8.15
CA LYS A 22 -8.45 22.30 -7.22
C LYS A 22 -9.18 21.27 -6.36
N THR A 23 -8.78 20.00 -6.45
CA THR A 23 -9.45 18.88 -5.79
C THR A 23 -9.40 19.05 -4.28
N SER A 24 -10.56 19.20 -3.65
CA SER A 24 -10.66 19.24 -2.20
C SER A 24 -10.64 17.84 -1.61
N ILE A 25 -10.35 17.73 -0.31
CA ILE A 25 -10.45 16.46 0.41
C ILE A 25 -11.86 15.84 0.32
N ARG A 26 -12.90 16.67 0.19
CA ARG A 26 -14.29 16.21 0.02
C ARG A 26 -14.49 15.55 -1.34
N ASP A 27 -13.87 16.08 -2.39
CA ASP A 27 -13.94 15.50 -3.73
C ASP A 27 -13.22 14.14 -3.73
N VAL A 28 -12.06 14.06 -3.09
CA VAL A 28 -11.34 12.78 -2.89
C VAL A 28 -12.20 11.78 -2.13
N HIS A 29 -12.85 12.19 -1.03
CA HIS A 29 -13.76 11.31 -0.27
C HIS A 29 -14.94 10.84 -1.11
N ALA A 30 -15.57 11.71 -1.89
CA ALA A 30 -16.67 11.34 -2.77
C ALA A 30 -16.22 10.31 -3.83
N THR A 31 -15.03 10.48 -4.40
CA THR A 31 -14.45 9.50 -5.33
C THR A 31 -14.18 8.16 -4.62
N LEU A 32 -13.57 8.18 -3.44
CA LEU A 32 -13.25 6.95 -2.68
C LEU A 32 -14.52 6.18 -2.30
N LEU A 33 -15.57 6.87 -1.84
CA LEU A 33 -16.86 6.26 -1.50
C LEU A 33 -17.58 5.64 -2.72
N ASN A 34 -17.31 6.15 -3.93
CA ASN A 34 -17.81 5.55 -5.17
C ASN A 34 -16.97 4.35 -5.63
N LEU A 35 -15.69 4.28 -5.26
CA LEU A 35 -14.78 3.20 -5.64
C LEU A 35 -14.91 1.97 -4.74
N PHE A 36 -15.19 2.17 -3.45
CA PHE A 36 -15.32 1.08 -2.49
C PHE A 36 -16.38 1.38 -1.43
N SER A 37 -17.10 0.32 -1.05
CA SER A 37 -18.06 0.35 0.06
C SER A 37 -17.42 -0.15 1.36
N ALA A 38 -18.14 -0.05 2.48
CA ALA A 38 -17.71 -0.60 3.77
C ALA A 38 -17.40 -2.12 3.72
N ASP A 39 -18.01 -2.84 2.79
CA ASP A 39 -17.83 -4.29 2.62
C ASP A 39 -16.65 -4.65 1.72
N THR A 40 -16.05 -3.68 1.04
CA THR A 40 -14.89 -3.91 0.18
C THR A 40 -13.67 -4.19 1.04
N VAL A 41 -12.93 -5.26 0.78
CA VAL A 41 -11.68 -5.54 1.50
C VAL A 41 -10.52 -4.81 0.82
N LEU A 42 -9.90 -3.87 1.52
CA LEU A 42 -8.72 -3.16 1.02
C LEU A 42 -7.47 -3.96 1.33
N ILE A 43 -6.68 -4.28 0.31
CA ILE A 43 -5.43 -5.06 0.43
C ILE A 43 -4.25 -4.20 0.00
N GLY A 44 -3.19 -4.18 0.81
CA GLY A 44 -2.02 -3.35 0.51
C GLY A 44 -0.92 -3.46 1.56
N HIS A 45 -0.04 -2.45 1.56
CA HIS A 45 1.16 -2.43 2.38
C HIS A 45 1.32 -1.08 3.07
N SER A 46 1.35 -1.08 4.41
CA SER A 46 1.51 0.14 5.23
C SER A 46 0.40 1.17 5.03
N PHE A 47 -0.87 0.77 5.07
CA PHE A 47 -2.01 1.68 4.86
C PHE A 47 -2.18 2.73 5.94
N GLU A 48 -1.60 2.53 7.13
CA GLU A 48 -1.72 3.44 8.28
C GLU A 48 -1.53 4.91 7.90
N HIS A 49 -0.42 5.24 7.22
CA HIS A 49 -0.12 6.61 6.85
C HIS A 49 -1.07 7.15 5.77
N SER A 50 -1.42 6.31 4.79
CA SER A 50 -2.31 6.70 3.69
C SER A 50 -3.74 6.98 4.17
N LEU A 51 -4.30 6.10 4.99
CA LEU A 51 -5.64 6.27 5.56
C LEU A 51 -5.69 7.45 6.53
N TYR A 52 -4.62 7.67 7.30
CA TYR A 52 -4.51 8.84 8.18
C TYR A 52 -4.48 10.15 7.39
N ALA A 53 -3.66 10.23 6.33
CA ALA A 53 -3.59 11.41 5.46
C ALA A 53 -4.92 11.68 4.77
N LEU A 54 -5.62 10.63 4.34
CA LEU A 54 -6.94 10.72 3.73
C LEU A 54 -8.05 10.96 4.75
N LYS A 55 -7.82 10.85 6.07
CA LYS A 55 -8.86 10.91 7.11
C LYS A 55 -10.01 9.94 6.86
N VAL A 56 -9.70 8.74 6.37
CA VAL A 56 -10.67 7.67 6.11
C VAL A 56 -10.47 6.55 7.12
N ILE A 57 -11.57 6.08 7.71
CA ILE A 57 -11.59 4.89 8.55
C ILE A 57 -12.28 3.78 7.74
N HIS A 58 -11.55 2.68 7.52
CA HIS A 58 -12.08 1.51 6.85
C HIS A 58 -11.79 0.27 7.69
N THR A 59 -12.81 -0.51 8.00
CA THR A 59 -12.70 -1.64 8.95
C THR A 59 -12.17 -2.92 8.30
N SER A 60 -12.38 -3.06 6.99
CA SER A 60 -12.06 -4.26 6.22
C SER A 60 -10.73 -4.09 5.50
N VAL A 61 -9.62 -4.10 6.25
CA VAL A 61 -8.27 -3.88 5.71
C VAL A 61 -7.37 -5.08 5.98
N VAL A 62 -6.70 -5.55 4.94
CA VAL A 62 -5.63 -6.55 5.02
C VAL A 62 -4.30 -5.87 4.70
N ASP A 63 -3.52 -5.61 5.74
CA ASP A 63 -2.20 -4.98 5.61
C ASP A 63 -1.09 -6.02 5.68
N THR A 64 -0.32 -6.12 4.60
CA THR A 64 0.81 -7.05 4.50
C THR A 64 1.92 -6.77 5.52
N THR A 65 2.09 -5.56 6.03
CA THR A 65 3.05 -5.30 7.12
C THR A 65 2.68 -5.97 8.43
N VAL A 66 1.37 -6.11 8.69
CA VAL A 66 0.86 -6.78 9.89
C VAL A 66 0.90 -8.29 9.71
N MET A 67 0.58 -8.79 8.51
CA MET A 67 0.65 -10.22 8.19
C MET A 67 2.07 -10.78 8.23
N PHE A 68 3.06 -9.93 7.95
CA PHE A 68 4.46 -10.30 7.85
C PHE A 68 5.33 -9.50 8.84
N PRO A 69 5.13 -9.69 10.16
CA PRO A 69 5.75 -8.85 11.18
C PRO A 69 7.28 -8.92 11.11
N HIS A 70 7.93 -7.81 11.47
CA HIS A 70 9.38 -7.77 11.61
C HIS A 70 9.81 -8.55 12.86
N ARG A 71 10.96 -9.23 12.82
CA ARG A 71 11.44 -10.06 13.94
C ARG A 71 11.69 -9.24 15.22
N LEU A 72 12.07 -7.97 15.07
CA LEU A 72 12.29 -7.03 16.19
C LEU A 72 10.99 -6.41 16.71
N GLY A 73 9.83 -6.72 16.12
CA GLY A 73 8.56 -6.08 16.46
C GLY A 73 8.48 -4.62 16.03
N LEU A 74 7.41 -3.94 16.45
CA LEU A 74 7.23 -2.51 16.22
C LEU A 74 8.33 -1.69 16.92
N PRO A 75 8.77 -0.55 16.35
CA PRO A 75 8.24 0.13 15.16
C PRO A 75 8.81 -0.37 13.83
N HIS A 76 9.68 -1.40 13.83
CA HIS A 76 10.30 -1.90 12.62
C HIS A 76 9.26 -2.61 11.73
N LYS A 77 9.14 -2.17 10.48
CA LYS A 77 8.30 -2.79 9.46
C LYS A 77 9.19 -3.33 8.34
N ARG A 78 8.80 -4.44 7.72
CA ARG A 78 9.49 -4.94 6.51
C ARG A 78 8.99 -4.20 5.29
N SER A 79 9.89 -3.87 4.37
CA SER A 79 9.53 -3.25 3.10
C SER A 79 8.84 -4.27 2.18
N LEU A 80 7.93 -3.80 1.32
CA LEU A 80 7.28 -4.63 0.32
C LEU A 80 8.32 -5.35 -0.56
N LYS A 81 9.37 -4.64 -1.01
CA LYS A 81 10.49 -5.23 -1.77
C LYS A 81 11.10 -6.45 -1.08
N SER A 82 11.40 -6.32 0.22
CA SER A 82 11.98 -7.42 1.00
C SER A 82 11.01 -8.59 1.13
N LEU A 83 9.72 -8.33 1.36
CA LEU A 83 8.71 -9.39 1.44
C LEU A 83 8.57 -10.14 0.12
N VAL A 84 8.49 -9.42 -1.00
CA VAL A 84 8.33 -10.02 -2.33
C VAL A 84 9.57 -10.84 -2.70
N ALA A 85 10.78 -10.34 -2.39
CA ALA A 85 12.01 -11.08 -2.60
C ALA A 85 12.09 -12.36 -1.73
N ASP A 86 11.71 -12.27 -0.47
CA ASP A 86 11.79 -13.40 0.48
C ASP A 86 10.77 -14.50 0.16
N TYR A 87 9.52 -14.12 -0.11
CA TYR A 87 8.39 -15.06 -0.21
C TYR A 87 8.02 -15.42 -1.64
N LEU A 88 8.07 -14.45 -2.57
CA LEU A 88 7.70 -14.65 -3.98
C LEU A 88 8.91 -14.85 -4.89
N ARG A 89 10.14 -14.70 -4.37
CA ARG A 89 11.41 -14.83 -5.13
C ARG A 89 11.46 -13.92 -6.36
N ARG A 90 10.83 -12.74 -6.25
CA ARG A 90 10.75 -11.72 -7.31
C ARG A 90 11.34 -10.40 -6.81
N ILE A 91 11.97 -9.65 -7.71
CA ILE A 91 12.40 -8.27 -7.47
C ILE A 91 11.35 -7.36 -8.10
N ILE A 92 10.96 -6.30 -7.39
CA ILE A 92 9.98 -5.31 -7.85
C ILE A 92 10.56 -3.90 -7.74
N GLN A 93 10.06 -2.98 -8.55
CA GLN A 93 10.44 -1.58 -8.59
C GLN A 93 11.96 -1.36 -8.80
N ASP A 94 12.56 -2.09 -9.74
CA ASP A 94 14.00 -2.00 -10.05
C ASP A 94 14.31 -0.68 -10.79
N ASP A 95 13.46 -0.29 -11.74
CA ASP A 95 13.60 0.92 -12.57
C ASP A 95 12.63 2.06 -12.20
N GLY A 96 11.98 1.99 -11.04
CA GLY A 96 11.02 3.00 -10.58
C GLY A 96 9.85 2.40 -9.81
N HIS A 97 9.07 3.25 -9.14
CA HIS A 97 7.90 2.81 -8.39
C HIS A 97 6.66 2.73 -9.30
N ASP A 98 6.14 1.52 -9.50
CA ASP A 98 4.84 1.28 -10.13
C ASP A 98 3.80 0.86 -9.08
N SER A 99 2.74 1.67 -8.96
CA SER A 99 1.65 1.40 -8.02
C SER A 99 0.85 0.14 -8.37
N SER A 100 0.73 -0.18 -9.66
CA SER A 100 0.03 -1.38 -10.13
C SER A 100 0.82 -2.65 -9.78
N GLU A 101 2.13 -2.63 -9.99
CA GLU A 101 3.04 -3.71 -9.58
C GLU A 101 2.95 -3.97 -8.07
N ASN A 102 2.88 -2.89 -7.27
CA ASN A 102 2.74 -3.00 -5.82
C ASN A 102 1.43 -3.64 -5.39
N ALA A 103 0.32 -3.23 -6.01
CA ALA A 103 -1.00 -3.78 -5.70
C ALA A 103 -1.05 -5.29 -6.00
N ILE A 104 -0.52 -5.69 -7.16
CA ILE A 104 -0.41 -7.10 -7.55
C ILE A 104 0.46 -7.87 -6.56
N ALA A 105 1.64 -7.34 -6.23
CA ALA A 105 2.55 -7.97 -5.28
C ALA A 105 1.94 -8.14 -3.88
N CYS A 106 1.16 -7.16 -3.41
CA CYS A 106 0.44 -7.26 -2.14
C CYS A 106 -0.59 -8.39 -2.18
N MET A 107 -1.39 -8.46 -3.24
CA MET A 107 -2.38 -9.53 -3.41
C MET A 107 -1.72 -10.91 -3.42
N GLU A 108 -0.63 -11.07 -4.16
CA GLU A 108 0.11 -12.33 -4.23
C GLU A 108 0.70 -12.74 -2.87
N LEU A 109 1.24 -11.79 -2.10
CA LEU A 109 1.73 -12.04 -0.74
C LEU A 109 0.62 -12.51 0.20
N VAL A 110 -0.57 -11.90 0.13
CA VAL A 110 -1.74 -12.33 0.91
C VAL A 110 -2.14 -13.75 0.53
N LEU A 111 -2.26 -14.04 -0.76
CA LEU A 111 -2.60 -15.39 -1.25
C LEU A 111 -1.55 -16.43 -0.84
N TRP A 112 -0.27 -16.07 -0.89
CA TRP A 112 0.81 -16.92 -0.42
C TRP A 112 0.64 -17.25 1.07
N LYS A 113 0.39 -16.23 1.90
CA LYS A 113 0.23 -16.39 3.34
C LYS A 113 -0.98 -17.25 3.71
N VAL A 114 -2.12 -17.02 3.05
CA VAL A 114 -3.33 -17.84 3.24
C VAL A 114 -3.05 -19.30 2.90
N LYS A 115 -2.37 -19.58 1.78
CA LYS A 115 -1.98 -20.95 1.41
C LYS A 115 -1.04 -21.59 2.42
N ASP A 116 -0.09 -20.83 2.96
CA ASP A 116 0.85 -21.29 3.99
C ASP A 116 0.11 -21.64 5.30
N ASP A 117 -0.77 -20.75 5.77
CA ASP A 117 -1.56 -20.95 6.99
C ASP A 117 -2.52 -22.15 6.89
N LEU A 118 -3.04 -22.44 5.70
CA LEU A 118 -3.88 -23.63 5.45
C LEU A 118 -3.07 -24.93 5.47
N LYS A 119 -1.77 -24.91 5.13
CA LYS A 119 -0.92 -26.11 5.21
C LYS A 119 -0.60 -26.48 6.65
N GLY A 120 -0.42 -25.49 7.53
CA GLY A 120 -0.12 -25.70 8.95
C GLY A 120 -1.29 -26.20 9.80
N LYS A 121 -2.49 -26.38 9.22
CA LYS A 121 -3.70 -26.87 9.90
C LYS A 121 -4.01 -28.35 9.62
N LYS A 122 -3.06 -29.11 9.07
CA LYS A 122 -3.11 -30.58 8.96
C LYS A 122 -2.20 -31.20 9.99
#